data_AF-A0A957IJH4-F1
#
_entry.id   AF-A0A957IJH4-F1
#
_cell.length_a   1.000
_cell.length_b   1.000
_cell.length_c   1.000
_cell.angle_alpha   90.00
_cell.angle_beta   90.00
_cell.angle_gamma   90.00
#
_symmetry.space_group_name_H-M   'P 1'
#
loop_
_entity.id
_entity.type
_entity.pdbx_description
1 polymer ?
#
loop_
_entity_poly.entity_id
_entity_poly.type
_entity_poly.pdbx_seq_one_letter_code
_entity_poly.pdbx_strand_id
1 'polypeptide(L)' 'MYDASVSTLRDCSPSPEDISVTRHLVQAGEMLSIPVLDHIILGRHRFVSLKERQLGFD' A
#
# COMPACT_ATOMS: atom_id res chain seq x y z
N MET A 1 -10.65 23.82 18.53
CA MET A 1 -11.09 23.10 17.32
C MET A 1 -9.88 22.32 16.83
N TYR A 2 -9.85 21.00 17.00
CA TYR A 2 -8.68 20.21 16.62
C TYR A 2 -8.64 20.08 15.09
N ASP A 3 -7.47 20.41 14.54
CA ASP A 3 -7.13 20.43 13.13
C ASP A 3 -7.30 19.04 12.48
N ALA A 4 -8.05 18.98 11.37
CA ALA A 4 -8.26 17.79 10.56
C ALA A 4 -6.95 17.17 10.04
N SER A 5 -5.84 17.91 10.11
CA SER A 5 -4.47 17.45 9.80
C SER A 5 -3.96 16.31 10.69
N VAL A 6 -4.59 16.02 11.83
CA VAL A 6 -4.17 14.90 12.71
C VAL A 6 -4.68 13.53 12.21
N SER A 7 -5.70 13.50 11.35
CA SER A 7 -6.32 12.25 10.87
C SER A 7 -5.37 11.44 9.97
N THR A 8 -4.68 12.11 9.04
CA THR A 8 -3.81 11.47 8.03
C THR A 8 -2.55 10.85 8.63
N LEU A 9 -1.99 11.42 9.70
CA LEU A 9 -0.83 10.84 10.41
C LEU A 9 -1.13 9.48 11.07
N ARG A 10 -2.42 9.15 11.22
CA ARG A 10 -2.86 7.87 11.76
C ARG A 10 -3.31 6.93 10.67
N ASP A 11 -3.69 7.41 9.48
CA ASP A 11 -4.29 6.57 8.43
C ASP A 11 -3.29 5.65 7.73
N CYS A 12 -3.70 4.42 7.46
CA CYS A 12 -2.94 3.45 6.64
C CYS A 12 -3.80 2.91 5.51
N SER A 13 -4.92 3.59 5.22
CA SER A 13 -5.78 3.25 4.10
C SER A 13 -5.02 3.59 2.81
N PRO A 14 -4.87 2.64 1.87
CA PRO A 14 -4.21 2.90 0.60
C PRO A 14 -5.02 3.91 -0.22
N SER A 15 -4.30 4.82 -0.88
CA SER A 15 -4.87 5.62 -1.96
C SER A 15 -5.01 4.79 -3.25
N PRO A 16 -5.84 5.22 -4.21
CA PRO A 16 -5.89 4.60 -5.54
C PRO A 16 -4.52 4.57 -6.24
N GLU A 17 -3.70 5.61 -6.03
CA GLU A 17 -2.35 5.72 -6.59
C GLU A 17 -1.40 4.67 -6.00
N ASP A 18 -1.48 4.40 -4.70
CA ASP A 18 -0.70 3.33 -4.05
C ASP A 18 -1.01 1.96 -4.68
N ILE A 19 -2.29 1.67 -4.94
CA ILE A 19 -2.74 0.43 -5.58
C ILE A 19 -2.22 0.36 -7.03
N SER A 20 -2.33 1.46 -7.78
CA SER A 20 -1.86 1.52 -9.17
C SER A 20 -0.35 1.29 -9.27
N VAL A 21 0.45 1.92 -8.40
CA VAL A 21 1.90 1.72 -8.35
C VAL A 21 2.23 0.27 -7.97
N THR A 22 1.54 -0.29 -6.98
CA THR A 22 1.71 -1.69 -6.56
C THR A 22 1.51 -2.65 -7.72
N ARG A 23 0.45 -2.46 -8.51
CA ARG A 23 0.16 -3.31 -9.67
C ARG A 23 1.29 -3.26 -10.71
N HIS A 24 1.84 -2.08 -11.01
CA HIS A 24 2.97 -1.97 -11.95
C HIS A 24 4.23 -2.66 -11.41
N LEU A 25 4.50 -2.55 -10.11
CA LEU A 25 5.65 -3.20 -9.48
C LEU A 25 5.52 -4.73 -9.48
N VAL A 26 4.32 -5.27 -9.19
CA VAL A 26 4.06 -6.71 -9.25
C VAL A 26 4.29 -7.25 -10.66
N GLN A 27 3.72 -6.60 -11.68
CA GLN A 27 3.92 -6.98 -13.09
C GLN A 27 5.39 -6.93 -13.51
N ALA A 28 6.11 -5.88 -13.13
CA ALA A 28 7.55 -5.78 -13.40
C ALA A 28 8.35 -6.90 -12.69
N GLY A 29 7.97 -7.23 -11.45
CA GLY A 29 8.59 -8.32 -10.70
C GLY A 29 8.42 -9.68 -11.36
N GLU A 30 7.23 -9.97 -11.91
CA GLU A 30 6.97 -11.19 -12.68
C GLU A 30 7.85 -11.28 -13.93
N MET A 31 7.95 -10.19 -14.70
CA MET A 31 8.79 -10.14 -15.91
C MET A 31 10.27 -10.39 -15.61
N LEU A 32 10.74 -9.94 -14.44
CA LEU A 32 12.14 -10.06 -14.03
C LEU A 32 12.45 -11.33 -13.22
N SER A 33 11.45 -12.17 -12.95
CA SER A 33 11.56 -13.29 -12.00
C SER A 33 12.00 -12.86 -10.59
N ILE A 34 11.58 -11.67 -10.16
CA ILE A 34 11.82 -11.10 -8.82
C ILE A 34 10.46 -10.74 -8.21
N PRO A 35 9.82 -11.65 -7.46
CA PRO A 35 8.46 -11.41 -6.98
C PRO A 35 8.41 -10.30 -5.92
N VAL A 36 7.43 -9.41 -6.05
CA VAL A 36 7.08 -8.46 -4.98
C VAL A 36 6.40 -9.23 -3.86
N LEU A 37 7.01 -9.24 -2.68
CA LEU A 37 6.51 -10.03 -1.55
C LEU A 37 5.29 -9.40 -0.91
N ASP A 38 5.30 -8.07 -0.72
CA ASP A 38 4.20 -7.27 -0.19
C ASP A 38 4.47 -5.77 -0.39
N HIS A 39 3.42 -4.95 -0.31
CA HIS A 39 3.50 -3.51 -0.15
C HIS A 39 2.84 -3.14 1.19
N ILE A 40 3.66 -2.72 2.15
CA ILE A 40 3.21 -2.38 3.50
C ILE A 40 3.07 -0.85 3.63
N ILE A 41 1.85 -0.38 3.92
CA ILE A 41 1.61 1.01 4.31
C ILE A 41 1.69 1.10 5.84
N LEU A 42 2.58 1.96 6.33
CA LEU A 42 2.83 2.17 7.76
C LEU A 42 2.17 3.44 8.27
N GLY A 43 1.67 3.39 9.51
CA GLY A 43 1.26 4.59 10.23
C GLY A 43 1.35 4.39 11.74
N ARG A 44 0.94 5.42 12.48
CA ARG A 44 0.23 5.39 13.77
C ARG A 44 0.21 4.15 14.70
N HIS A 45 1.26 3.35 14.89
CA HIS A 45 1.19 2.01 15.54
C HIS A 45 0.35 0.96 14.80
N ARG A 46 0.19 1.09 13.48
CA ARG A 46 -0.54 0.11 12.66
C ARG A 46 0.08 0.02 11.26
N PHE A 47 -0.25 -1.05 10.56
CA PHE A 47 0.13 -1.23 9.17
C PHE A 47 -1.00 -1.88 8.39
N VAL A 48 -0.94 -1.76 7.07
CA VAL A 48 -1.81 -2.47 6.13
C VAL A 48 -0.92 -3.17 5.11
N SER A 49 -1.12 -4.48 4.96
CA SER A 49 -0.61 -5.25 3.83
C SER A 49 -1.56 -5.12 2.65
N LEU A 50 -1.07 -4.64 1.51
CA LEU A 50 -1.85 -4.61 0.28
C LEU A 50 -2.04 -6.02 -0.28
N LYS A 51 -1.07 -6.92 -0.06
CA LYS A 51 -1.20 -8.32 -0.49
C LYS A 51 -2.28 -9.07 0.27
N GLU A 52 -2.32 -8.96 1.61
CA GLU A 52 -3.36 -9.59 2.44
C GLU A 52 -4.76 -9.10 2.07
N ARG A 53 -4.87 -7.85 1.59
CA ARG A 53 -6.13 -7.24 1.14
C ARG A 53 -6.44 -7.45 -0.34
N GLN A 54 -5.59 -8.15 -1.09
CA GLN A 54 -5.69 -8.30 -2.55
C GLN A 54 -5.86 -6.96 -3.29
N LEU A 55 -4.99 -5.99 -2.97
CA LEU A 55 -4.97 -4.68 -3.61
C LEU A 55 -3.71 -4.53 -4.48
N GLY A 56 -3.87 -4.66 -5.80
CA GLY A 56 -2.76 -4.51 -6.75
C GLY A 56 -1.88 -5.75 -6.88
N PHE A 57 -2.38 -6.91 -6.44
CA PHE A 57 -1.71 -8.23 -6.49
C PHE A 57 -2.59 -9.22 -7.28
N ASP A 58 -3.15 -8.75 -8.39
CA ASP A 58 -4.13 -9.47 -9.23
C ASP A 58 -3.46 -10.16 -10.42
#